data_AF-A0A8H6ALH7-F1
#
_entry.id   AF-A0A8H6ALH7-F1
#
_cell.length_a   1.000
_cell.length_b   1.000
_cell.length_c   1.000
_cell.angle_alpha   90.00
_cell.angle_beta   90.00
_cell.angle_gamma   90.00
#
_symmetry.space_group_name_H-M   'P 1'
#
loop_
_entity.id
_entity.type
_entity.pdbx_description
1 polymer ?
#
loop_
_entity_poly.entity_id
_entity_poly.type
_entity_poly.pdbx_seq_one_letter_code
_entity_poly.pdbx_strand_id
1 'polypeptide(L)' 'MQSTHAISPGQAFETDIPEHISLRTLFESPHVHKVVFDVRDISHFLYTECGISSTGVKDLQLMELAVRDSVEDKLGV' A
#
# COMPACT_ATOMS: atom_id res chain seq x y z
N MET A 1 10.14 32.45 -17.91
CA MET A 1 10.15 31.07 -18.42
C MET A 1 9.83 30.16 -17.24
N GLN A 2 8.58 29.74 -17.09
CA GLN A 2 8.19 28.83 -16.01
C GLN A 2 8.58 27.43 -16.45
N SER A 3 9.60 26.87 -15.81
CA SER A 3 9.99 25.48 -15.99
C SER A 3 8.81 24.60 -15.57
N THR A 4 8.32 23.77 -16.48
CA THR A 4 7.38 22.69 -16.18
C THR A 4 8.11 21.68 -15.30
N HIS A 5 8.07 21.88 -13.99
CA HIS A 5 8.56 20.90 -13.03
C HIS A 5 7.64 19.69 -13.15
N ALA A 6 8.19 18.54 -13.58
CA ALA A 6 7.45 17.29 -13.48
C ALA A 6 6.97 17.15 -12.03
N ILE A 7 5.67 16.92 -11.85
CA ILE A 7 5.08 16.64 -10.54
C ILE A 7 5.83 15.43 -9.99
N SER A 8 6.47 15.59 -8.82
CA SER A 8 7.12 14.46 -8.16
C SER A 8 6.09 13.36 -7.88
N PRO A 9 6.42 12.06 -7.97
CA PRO A 9 5.47 10.98 -7.77
C PRO A 9 4.65 11.13 -6.48
N GLY A 10 5.29 11.57 -5.39
CA GLY A 10 4.64 11.83 -4.11
C GLY A 10 3.60 12.95 -4.12
N GLN A 11 3.80 14.02 -4.91
CA GLN A 11 2.83 15.14 -4.97
C GLN A 11 1.44 14.72 -5.47
N ALA A 12 1.35 13.66 -6.28
CA ALA A 12 0.05 13.12 -6.71
C ALA A 12 -0.80 12.62 -5.54
N PHE A 13 -0.17 12.27 -4.41
CA PHE A 13 -0.83 11.73 -3.21
C PHE A 13 -1.14 12.79 -2.16
N GLU A 14 -0.66 14.02 -2.33
CA GLU A 14 -0.84 15.13 -1.38
C GLU A 14 -2.13 15.90 -1.58
N THR A 15 -2.77 15.80 -2.75
CA THR A 15 -4.05 16.47 -3.02
C THR A 15 -5.08 16.05 -1.98
N ASP A 16 -5.55 17.01 -1.19
CA ASP A 16 -6.53 16.79 -0.13
C ASP A 16 -7.94 17.24 -0.56
N ILE A 17 -8.95 16.58 0.01
CA ILE A 17 -10.31 17.12 0.07
C ILE A 17 -10.42 18.10 1.25
N PRO A 18 -11.48 18.92 1.36
CA PRO A 18 -11.62 19.95 2.42
C PRO A 18 -11.48 19.45 3.88
N GLU A 19 -11.51 18.14 4.09
CA GLU A 19 -11.34 17.49 5.40
C GLU A 19 -9.86 17.10 5.69
N HIS A 20 -8.89 17.59 4.89
CA HIS A 20 -7.48 17.21 4.96
C HIS A 20 -7.21 15.71 4.76
N ILE A 21 -8.13 15.02 4.09
CA ILE A 21 -7.95 13.62 3.69
C ILE A 21 -7.29 13.62 2.32
N SER A 22 -6.02 13.20 2.28
CA SER A 22 -5.27 12.93 1.06
C SER A 22 -5.01 11.43 0.91
N LEU A 23 -4.62 10.99 -0.30
CA LEU A 23 -4.21 9.59 -0.49
C LEU A 23 -3.04 9.22 0.44
N ARG A 24 -2.09 10.14 0.68
CA ARG A 24 -1.02 9.93 1.67
C ARG A 24 -1.61 9.58 3.04
N THR A 25 -2.51 10.41 3.57
CA THR A 25 -3.10 10.18 4.90
C THR A 25 -3.86 8.85 4.97
N LEU A 26 -4.50 8.43 3.88
CA LEU A 26 -5.15 7.12 3.79
C LEU A 26 -4.14 5.98 3.79
N PHE A 27 -3.04 6.09 3.02
CA PHE A 27 -1.98 5.08 2.98
C PHE A 27 -1.24 4.95 4.33
N GLU A 28 -1.05 6.05 5.05
CA GLU A 28 -0.35 6.11 6.35
C GLU A 28 -1.24 5.85 7.57
N SER A 29 -2.56 5.77 7.38
CA SER A 29 -3.49 5.44 8.47
C SER A 29 -3.47 3.94 8.78
N PRO A 30 -3.19 3.52 10.04
CA PRO A 30 -3.29 2.12 10.45
C PRO A 30 -4.74 1.65 10.61
N HIS A 31 -5.69 2.59 10.71
CA HIS A 31 -7.12 2.32 10.87
C HIS A 31 -7.84 2.04 9.55
N VAL A 32 -7.24 2.44 8.43
CA VAL A 32 -7.72 2.11 7.08
C VAL A 32 -6.94 0.91 6.58
N HIS A 33 -7.61 -0.24 6.46
CA HIS A 33 -6.98 -1.47 5.99
C HIS A 33 -6.85 -1.50 4.46
N LYS A 34 -5.65 -1.82 3.95
CA LYS A 34 -5.38 -1.98 2.52
C LYS A 34 -5.25 -3.46 2.23
N VAL A 35 -6.23 -4.02 1.53
CA VAL A 35 -6.20 -5.42 1.12
C VAL A 35 -5.55 -5.49 -0.27
N VAL A 36 -4.42 -6.17 -0.37
CA VAL A 36 -3.58 -6.23 -1.58
C VAL A 36 -3.07 -7.65 -1.78
N PHE A 37 -2.74 -8.02 -3.02
CA PHE A 37 -2.02 -9.26 -3.29
C PHE A 37 -0.57 -8.90 -3.57
N ASP A 38 0.37 -9.44 -2.79
CA ASP A 38 1.80 -9.18 -2.93
C ASP A 38 2.18 -7.68 -2.88
N VAL A 39 2.31 -7.13 -1.67
CA VAL A 39 2.54 -5.69 -1.48
C VAL A 39 3.96 -5.21 -1.81
N ARG A 40 4.91 -6.11 -2.12
CA ARG A 40 6.35 -5.81 -2.09
C ARG A 40 6.73 -4.60 -2.94
N ASP A 41 6.47 -4.67 -4.24
CA ASP A 41 6.86 -3.61 -5.18
C ASP A 41 6.10 -2.30 -4.92
N ILE A 42 4.82 -2.40 -4.55
CA ILE A 42 3.97 -1.24 -4.25
C ILE A 42 4.50 -0.52 -2.99
N SER A 43 4.78 -1.25 -1.91
CA SER A 43 5.31 -0.68 -0.68
C SER A 43 6.69 -0.06 -0.90
N HIS A 44 7.53 -0.69 -1.71
CA HIS A 44 8.85 -0.18 -2.06
C HIS A 44 8.74 1.14 -2.81
N PHE A 45 7.92 1.20 -3.87
CA PHE A 45 7.70 2.42 -4.65
C PHE A 45 7.10 3.54 -3.78
N LEU A 46 6.06 3.25 -2.98
CA LEU A 46 5.45 4.23 -2.09
C LEU A 46 6.47 4.81 -1.10
N TYR A 47 7.33 3.99 -0.52
CA TYR A 47 8.32 4.46 0.44
C TYR A 47 9.48 5.23 -0.22
N THR A 48 10.05 4.67 -1.29
CA THR A 48 11.28 5.20 -1.90
C THR A 48 11.03 6.39 -2.83
N GLU A 49 10.00 6.32 -3.68
CA GLU A 49 9.72 7.32 -4.71
C GLU A 49 8.68 8.35 -4.25
N CYS A 50 7.80 7.99 -3.32
CA CYS A 50 6.74 8.88 -2.81
C CYS A 50 6.93 9.33 -1.37
N GLY A 51 7.80 8.70 -0.57
CA GLY A 51 7.96 9.01 0.86
C GLY A 51 6.71 8.72 1.69
N ILE A 52 5.93 7.70 1.32
CA ILE A 52 4.66 7.31 1.95
C ILE A 52 4.82 5.96 2.62
N SER A 53 4.47 5.88 3.91
CA SER A 53 4.45 4.62 4.64
C SER A 53 3.10 3.91 4.49
N SER A 54 3.08 2.75 3.82
CA SER A 54 1.85 1.95 3.71
C SER A 54 1.60 1.16 5.01
N THR A 55 0.72 1.65 5.86
CA THR A 55 0.35 1.00 7.13
C THR A 55 -0.97 0.25 7.02
N GLY A 56 -1.21 -0.74 7.89
CA GLY A 56 -2.50 -1.44 7.92
C GLY A 56 -2.74 -2.38 6.73
N VAL A 57 -1.68 -2.82 6.05
CA VAL A 57 -1.73 -3.75 4.93
C VAL A 57 -2.21 -5.13 5.39
N LYS A 58 -3.11 -5.73 4.60
CA LYS A 58 -3.49 -7.14 4.67
C LYS A 58 -3.13 -7.79 3.33
N ASP A 59 -2.07 -8.61 3.34
CA ASP A 59 -1.57 -9.25 2.13
C ASP A 59 -2.29 -10.58 1.88
N LEU A 60 -3.07 -10.64 0.81
CA LEU A 60 -3.83 -11.81 0.39
C LEU A 60 -2.93 -13.00 0.03
N GLN A 61 -1.72 -12.78 -0.46
CA GLN A 61 -0.78 -13.86 -0.77
C GLN A 61 -0.31 -14.55 0.52
N LEU A 62 -0.05 -13.78 1.57
CA LEU A 62 0.32 -14.35 2.87
C LEU A 62 -0.86 -15.07 3.53
N MET A 63 -2.08 -14.54 3.38
CA MET A 63 -3.29 -15.20 3.86
C MET A 63 -3.57 -16.51 3.10
N GLU A 64 -3.40 -16.52 1.78
CA GLU A 64 -3.50 -17.73 0.95
C GLU A 64 -2.48 -18.77 1.38
N LEU A 65 -1.20 -18.39 1.50
CA LEU A 65 -0.12 -19.28 1.89
C LEU A 65 -0.42 -19.94 3.24
N ALA A 66 -0.82 -19.15 4.24
CA ALA A 66 -1.16 -19.67 5.57
C ALA A 66 -2.34 -20.66 5.55
N VAL A 67 -3.32 -20.45 4.67
CA VAL A 67 -4.46 -21.36 4.52
C VAL A 67 -4.08 -22.60 3.71
N ARG A 68 -3.27 -22.45 2.66
CA ARG A 68 -2.80 -23.57 1.82
C ARG A 68 -2.01 -24.58 2.63
N ASP A 69 -1.03 -24.14 3.41
CA ASP A 69 -0.23 -25.01 4.28
C ASP A 69 -1.11 -25.72 5.33
N SER A 70 -2.13 -25.02 5.85
CA SER A 70 -3.10 -25.59 6.78
C SER A 70 -4.01 -26.66 6.15
N VAL A 71 -4.22 -26.60 4.83
CA VAL A 71 -5.03 -27.57 4.09
C VAL A 71 -4.18 -28.77 3.68
N GLU A 72 -2.93 -28.57 3.27
CA GLU A 72 -2.00 -29.68 2.95
C GLU A 72 -1.72 -30.54 4.20
N ASP A 73 -1.48 -29.93 5.36
CA ASP A 73 -1.31 -30.65 6.64
C ASP A 73 -2.55 -31.50 7.01
N LYS A 74 -3.76 -31.02 6.71
CA LYS A 74 -5.02 -31.72 7.02
C LYS A 74 -5.39 -32.81 6.01
N LEU A 75 -4.88 -32.74 4.79
CA LEU A 75 -5.19 -33.69 3.72
C LEU A 75 -4.07 -34.72 3.49
N GLY A 76 -2.90 -34.54 4.10
CA GLY A 76 -1.81 -35.52 4.06
C GLY A 76 -1.24 -35.74 2.66
N VAL A 77 -1.29 -34.71 1.81
CA VAL A 77 -0.68 -34.67 0.48
C VAL A 77 0.70 -34.06 0.55
#